data_AF-A0A160FLU6-F1
#
_entry.id   AF-A0A160FLU6-F1
#
_cell.length_a   1.000
_cell.length_b   1.000
_cell.length_c   1.000
_cell.angle_alpha   90.00
_cell.angle_beta   90.00
_cell.angle_gamma   90.00
#
_symmetry.space_group_name_H-M   'P 1'
#
loop_
_entity.id
_entity.type
_entity.pdbx_description
1 polymer ?
#
loop_
_entity_poly.entity_id
_entity_poly.type
_entity_poly.pdbx_seq_one_letter_code
_entity_poly.pdbx_strand_id
1 'polypeptide(L)'
;MLTYLVVSQLTARHGTGEWLKVEDLVECAQIWLRFNDGEVNSLKRMALCRRAQDLATHAEQFSETTFDTKAVAGMFFDGLRLDFRSPAVVEIYTICLAHLLAG
;
A
#
# COMPACT_ATOMS: atom_id res chain seq x y z
N MET A 1 6.91 -3.69 -3.27
CA MET A 1 5.70 -4.47 -2.94
C MET A 1 4.96 -3.95 -1.71
N LEU A 2 5.56 -3.88 -0.52
CA LEU A 2 4.85 -3.50 0.71
C LEU A 2 4.15 -2.12 0.62
N THR A 3 4.87 -1.09 0.18
CA THR A 3 4.33 0.26 -0.07
C THR A 3 3.10 0.26 -0.98
N TYR A 4 3.14 -0.53 -2.05
CA TYR A 4 2.02 -0.64 -2.98
C TYR A 4 0.76 -1.16 -2.28
N LEU A 5 0.90 -2.21 -1.47
CA LEU A 5 -0.23 -2.79 -0.75
C LEU A 5 -0.78 -1.84 0.32
N VAL A 6 0.08 -1.09 1.01
CA VAL A 6 -0.35 -0.08 2.00
C VAL A 6 -1.11 1.06 1.31
N VAL A 7 -0.60 1.56 0.17
CA VAL A 7 -1.28 2.58 -0.62
C VAL A 7 -2.63 2.08 -1.15
N SER A 8 -2.71 0.84 -1.65
CA SER A 8 -3.97 0.24 -2.09
C SER A 8 -4.99 0.13 -0.94
N GLN A 9 -4.56 -0.23 0.27
CA GLN A 9 -5.42 -0.27 1.46
C GLN A 9 -5.98 1.11 1.81
N LEU A 10 -5.12 2.13 1.88
CA LEU A 10 -5.54 3.51 2.17
C LEU A 10 -6.48 4.04 1.08
N THR A 11 -6.20 3.72 -0.19
CA THR A 11 -7.05 4.13 -1.31
C THR A 11 -8.45 3.55 -1.21
N ALA A 12 -8.57 2.26 -0.88
CA ALA A 12 -9.87 1.64 -0.63
C ALA A 12 -10.56 2.28 0.58
N ARG A 13 -9.85 2.41 1.70
CA ARG A 13 -10.40 2.97 2.95
C ARG A 13 -11.00 4.35 2.76
N HIS A 14 -10.32 5.24 2.04
CA HIS A 14 -10.79 6.60 1.80
C HIS A 14 -11.75 6.73 0.61
N GLY A 15 -11.75 5.75 -0.31
CA GLY A 15 -12.66 5.72 -1.45
C GLY A 15 -14.02 5.09 -1.14
N THR A 16 -14.05 4.03 -0.35
CA THR A 16 -15.27 3.22 -0.07
C THR A 16 -15.68 3.25 1.41
N GLY A 17 -14.79 3.73 2.30
CA GLY A 17 -14.99 3.60 3.75
C GLY A 17 -14.58 2.23 4.29
N GLU A 18 -14.15 1.29 3.46
CA GLU A 18 -13.79 -0.07 3.86
C GLU A 18 -12.34 -0.40 3.52
N TRP A 19 -11.69 -1.19 4.37
CA TRP A 19 -10.39 -1.78 4.06
C TRP A 19 -10.56 -2.86 2.98
N LEU A 20 -9.53 -3.07 2.16
CA LEU A 20 -9.49 -4.20 1.24
C LEU A 20 -9.57 -5.51 2.03
N LYS A 21 -10.37 -6.43 1.51
CA LYS A 21 -10.39 -7.80 2.01
C LYS A 21 -9.08 -8.48 1.63
N VAL A 22 -8.79 -9.59 2.31
CA VAL A 22 -7.55 -10.34 2.10
C VAL A 22 -7.43 -10.80 0.64
N GLU A 23 -8.54 -11.18 0.02
CA GLU A 23 -8.61 -11.62 -1.37
C GLU A 23 -8.20 -10.51 -2.34
N ASP A 24 -8.77 -9.32 -2.18
CA ASP A 24 -8.46 -8.14 -3.00
C ASP A 24 -7.00 -7.69 -2.82
N LEU A 25 -6.47 -7.84 -1.60
CA LEU A 25 -5.08 -7.52 -1.28
C LEU A 25 -4.09 -8.51 -1.91
N VAL A 26 -4.48 -9.79 -1.99
CA VAL A 26 -3.73 -10.82 -2.72
C VAL A 26 -3.74 -10.54 -4.22
N GLU A 27 -4.86 -10.08 -4.77
CA GLU A 27 -4.94 -9.64 -6.17
C GLU A 27 -4.02 -8.43 -6.43
N CYS A 28 -4.06 -7.41 -5.57
CA CYS A 28 -3.14 -6.27 -5.63
C CYS A 28 -1.67 -6.71 -5.62
N ALA A 29 -1.32 -7.69 -4.78
CA ALA A 29 0.02 -8.28 -4.75
C ALA A 29 0.40 -8.96 -6.06
N GLN A 30 -0.52 -9.69 -6.70
CA GLN A 30 -0.29 -10.31 -8.00
C GLN A 30 -0.09 -9.28 -9.11
N ILE A 31 -0.90 -8.21 -9.12
CA ILE A 31 -0.76 -7.11 -10.08
C ILE A 31 0.61 -6.47 -9.96
N TRP A 32 1.05 -6.13 -8.75
CA TRP A 32 2.38 -5.55 -8.53
C TRP A 32 3.50 -6.47 -9.03
N LEU A 33 3.41 -7.77 -8.74
CA LEU A 33 4.41 -8.75 -9.17
C LEU A 33 4.49 -8.84 -10.71
N ARG A 34 3.35 -8.85 -11.40
CA ARG A 34 3.30 -8.83 -12.88
C ARG A 34 3.96 -7.59 -13.48
N PHE A 35 3.78 -6.42 -12.86
CA PHE A 35 4.40 -5.18 -13.34
C PHE A 35 5.90 -5.07 -13.06
N ASN A 36 6.44 -5.89 -12.15
CA ASN A 36 7.82 -5.80 -11.69
C ASN A 36 8.61 -7.10 -11.94
N ASP A 37 8.12 -7.96 -12.86
CA ASP A 37 8.70 -9.27 -13.22
C ASP A 37 9.13 -10.12 -12.00
N GLY A 38 8.33 -10.02 -10.92
CA GLY A 38 8.66 -10.63 -9.63
C GLY A 38 7.89 -11.92 -9.38
N GLU A 39 8.54 -12.86 -8.69
CA GLU A 39 7.86 -14.01 -8.07
C GLU A 39 8.07 -14.01 -6.55
N VAL A 40 6.98 -14.18 -5.81
CA VAL A 40 6.99 -14.34 -4.36
C VAL A 40 6.14 -15.54 -3.99
N ASN A 41 6.71 -16.45 -3.18
CA ASN A 41 6.00 -17.61 -2.63
C ASN A 41 4.69 -17.16 -1.95
N SER A 42 3.62 -17.94 -2.13
CA SER A 42 2.28 -17.68 -1.57
C SER A 42 2.29 -17.37 -0.08
N LEU A 43 3.09 -18.06 0.73
CA LEU A 43 3.13 -17.86 2.18
C LEU A 43 3.79 -16.53 2.56
N LYS A 44 4.87 -16.15 1.87
CA LYS A 44 5.51 -14.83 2.03
C LYS A 44 4.59 -13.70 1.56
N ARG A 45 3.82 -13.94 0.50
CA ARG A 45 2.83 -12.97 -0.01
C ARG A 45 1.71 -12.73 0.99
N MET A 46 1.14 -13.77 1.61
CA MET A 46 0.14 -13.60 2.66
C MET A 46 0.69 -12.85 3.89
N ALA A 47 1.93 -13.15 4.31
CA ALA A 47 2.58 -12.41 5.39
C ALA A 47 2.75 -10.92 5.07
N LEU A 48 3.12 -10.58 3.82
CA LEU A 48 3.20 -9.19 3.35
C LEU A 48 1.83 -8.51 3.30
N CYS A 49 0.80 -9.22 2.85
CA CYS A 49 -0.58 -8.71 2.86
C CYS A 49 -1.04 -8.33 4.29
N ARG A 50 -0.82 -9.20 5.27
CA ARG A 50 -1.17 -8.90 6.67
C ARG A 50 -0.40 -7.69 7.20
N ARG A 51 0.93 -7.65 7.00
CA ARG A 51 1.77 -6.51 7.41
C ARG A 51 1.34 -5.20 6.74
N ALA A 52 0.90 -5.24 5.49
CA ALA A 52 0.42 -4.06 4.79
C ALA A 52 -0.85 -3.49 5.45
N GLN A 53 -1.77 -4.34 5.92
CA GLN A 53 -2.97 -3.87 6.62
C GLN A 53 -2.63 -3.23 7.98
N ASP A 54 -1.73 -3.85 8.74
CA ASP A 54 -1.28 -3.30 10.03
C ASP A 54 -0.61 -1.93 9.82
N LEU A 55 0.25 -1.80 8.81
CA LEU A 55 0.91 -0.54 8.47
C LEU A 55 -0.03 0.51 7.91
N ALA A 56 -1.04 0.13 7.12
CA ALA A 56 -2.05 1.06 6.62
C ALA A 56 -2.89 1.64 7.77
N THR A 57 -3.24 0.80 8.74
CA THR A 57 -3.95 1.23 9.96
C THR A 57 -3.07 2.18 10.78
N HIS A 58 -1.79 1.86 10.93
CA HIS A 58 -0.85 2.73 11.63
C HIS A 58 -0.67 4.08 10.92
N ALA A 59 -0.54 4.07 9.59
CA ALA A 59 -0.42 5.28 8.80
C ALA A 59 -1.69 6.15 8.91
N GLU A 60 -2.89 5.59 8.81
CA GLU A 60 -4.14 6.34 8.97
C GLU A 60 -4.22 7.05 10.34
N GLN A 61 -3.66 6.43 11.39
CA GLN A 61 -3.73 6.94 12.76
C GLN A 61 -2.64 7.94 13.12
N PHE A 62 -1.43 7.78 12.59
CA PHE A 62 -0.23 8.46 13.07
C PHE A 62 0.56 9.22 12.00
N SER A 63 0.16 9.14 10.73
CA SER A 63 0.80 9.91 9.67
C SER A 63 0.60 11.41 9.88
N GLU A 64 1.64 12.18 9.54
CA GLU A 64 1.54 13.64 9.50
C GLU A 64 0.73 14.10 8.27
N THR A 65 0.68 13.28 7.22
CA THR A 65 -0.14 13.53 6.03
C THR A 65 -1.59 13.14 6.26
N THR A 66 -2.50 14.06 5.99
CA THR A 66 -3.93 13.73 5.87
C THR A 66 -4.17 13.02 4.54
N PHE A 67 -4.56 11.75 4.59
CA PHE A 67 -4.93 10.96 3.40
C PHE A 67 -6.35 11.28 2.92
N ASP A 68 -6.65 12.55 2.64
CA ASP A 68 -7.95 12.92 2.09
C ASP A 68 -8.14 12.39 0.66
N THR A 69 -9.36 12.50 0.13
CA THR A 69 -9.71 12.01 -1.22
C THR A 69 -8.81 12.58 -2.32
N LYS A 70 -8.31 13.81 -2.16
CA LYS A 70 -7.42 14.46 -3.13
C LYS A 70 -6.01 13.89 -3.05
N ALA A 71 -5.48 13.69 -1.84
CA ALA A 71 -4.19 13.05 -1.61
C ALA A 71 -4.18 11.63 -2.19
N VAL A 72 -5.25 10.87 -1.94
CA VAL A 72 -5.45 9.50 -2.43
C VAL A 72 -5.54 9.45 -3.95
N ALA A 73 -6.28 10.37 -4.58
CA ALA A 73 -6.38 10.43 -6.04
C ALA A 73 -5.02 10.67 -6.74
N GLY A 74 -4.07 11.30 -6.05
CA GLY A 74 -2.71 11.53 -6.54
C GLY A 74 -1.71 10.42 -6.22
N MET A 75 -2.10 9.33 -5.54
CA MET A 75 -1.17 8.26 -5.17
C MET A 75 -0.85 7.31 -6.32
N PHE A 76 -1.70 7.27 -7.35
CA PHE A 76 -1.49 6.47 -8.54
C PHE A 76 -1.40 7.35 -9.79
N PHE A 77 -0.54 6.97 -10.73
CA PHE A 77 -0.48 7.54 -12.08
C PHE A 77 -0.55 6.43 -13.11
N ASP A 78 -1.06 6.77 -14.30
CA ASP A 78 -1.11 5.86 -15.46
C ASP A 78 -1.67 4.47 -15.10
N GLY A 79 -2.84 4.48 -14.45
CA GLY A 79 -3.50 3.28 -13.93
C GLY A 79 -3.04 2.92 -12.52
N LEU A 80 -2.29 1.82 -12.38
CA LEU A 80 -1.94 1.21 -11.09
C LEU A 80 -0.46 1.39 -10.73
N ARG A 81 0.22 2.45 -11.20
CA ARG A 81 1.61 2.74 -10.80
C ARG A 81 1.62 3.77 -9.68
N LEU A 82 2.42 3.55 -8.64
CA LEU A 82 2.56 4.52 -7.55
C LEU A 82 3.21 5.81 -8.04
N ASP A 83 2.59 6.95 -7.76
CA ASP A 83 3.17 8.26 -8.07
C ASP A 83 4.07 8.74 -6.93
N PHE A 84 5.38 8.51 -7.05
CA PHE A 84 6.37 8.99 -6.08
C PHE A 84 6.56 10.52 -6.07
N ARG A 85 5.89 11.27 -6.93
CA ARG A 85 5.80 12.73 -6.80
C ARG A 85 4.79 13.14 -5.73
N SER A 86 3.92 12.23 -5.28
CA SER A 86 3.00 12.45 -4.17
C SER A 86 3.74 12.36 -2.82
N PRO A 87 3.71 13.41 -1.98
CA PRO A 87 4.30 13.36 -0.64
C PRO A 87 3.75 12.22 0.21
N ALA A 88 2.47 11.91 0.05
CA ALA A 88 1.81 10.82 0.76
C ALA A 88 2.42 9.45 0.42
N VAL A 89 2.72 9.21 -0.86
CA VAL A 89 3.38 7.97 -1.31
C VAL A 89 4.80 7.87 -0.76
N VAL A 90 5.54 8.99 -0.71
CA VAL A 90 6.91 9.04 -0.16
C VAL A 90 6.92 8.76 1.35
N GLU A 91 5.97 9.31 2.09
CA GLU A 91 5.83 9.04 3.53
C GLU A 91 5.52 7.56 3.78
N ILE A 92 4.52 7.00 3.09
CA ILE A 92 4.17 5.58 3.19
C ILE A 92 5.35 4.69 2.81
N TYR A 93 6.11 5.06 1.78
CA TYR A 93 7.33 4.35 1.40
C TYR A 93 8.35 4.35 2.53
N THR A 94 8.55 5.49 3.19
CA THR A 94 9.48 5.65 4.30
C THR A 94 9.07 4.80 5.51
N ILE A 95 7.79 4.79 5.87
CA ILE A 95 7.22 3.93 6.92
C ILE A 95 7.46 2.45 6.59
N CYS A 96 7.17 2.04 5.35
CA CYS A 96 7.39 0.66 4.91
C CYS A 96 8.87 0.26 4.94
N LEU A 97 9.76 1.17 4.53
CA LEU A 97 11.20 0.93 4.52
C LEU A 97 11.73 0.77 5.95
N ALA A 98 11.35 1.67 6.86
CA ALA A 98 11.72 1.58 8.27
C ALA A 98 11.24 0.25 8.89
N HIS A 99 10.01 -0.16 8.59
CA HIS A 99 9.46 -1.44 9.07
C HIS A 99 10.25 -2.65 8.54
N LEU A 100 10.73 -2.62 7.29
CA LEU A 100 11.52 -3.70 6.71
C LEU A 100 12.95 -3.76 7.28
N LEU A 101 13.52 -2.62 7.66
CA LEU A 101 14.87 -2.54 8.23
C LEU A 101 14.91 -2.84 9.74
N ALA A 102 13.81 -2.64 10.45
CA ALA A 102 13.68 -2.94 11.88
C ALA A 102 13.40 -4.43 12.17
N GLY A 103 13.30 -5.27 11.13
CA GLY A 103 12.95 -6.70 11.22
C GLY A 103 14.09 -7.64 10.88
#